data_AF-A0A3M2A4U3-F1
#
_entry.id   AF-A0A3M2A4U3-F1
#
_cell.length_a   1.000
_cell.length_b   1.000
_cell.length_c   1.000
_cell.angle_alpha   90.00
_cell.angle_beta   90.00
_cell.angle_gamma   90.00
#
_symmetry.space_group_name_H-M   'P 1'
#
loop_
_entity.id
_entity.type
_entity.pdbx_description
1 polymer ?
#
loop_
_entity_poly.entity_id
_entity_poly.type
_entity_poly.pdbx_seq_one_letter_code
_entity_poly.pdbx_strand_id
1 'polypeptide(L)'
;HPDVVAAAVPVGGLLPDPLLPDKLPSDPPPIVALHGTEDRTVAYDRARRTVEHLSRMGWPARLESFPGVGHTIPKPMHRAWRTTLRALLESTAGDP
;
A
#
# COMPACT_ATOMS: atom_id res chain seq x y z
N HIS A 1 -12.99 7.91 0.80
CA HIS A 1 -14.08 6.93 0.63
C HIS A 1 -13.77 5.62 1.35
N PRO A 2 -13.57 5.62 2.69
CA PRO A 2 -13.45 4.39 3.47
C PRO A 2 -14.73 3.54 3.43
N ASP A 3 -15.87 4.20 3.22
CA ASP A 3 -17.23 3.67 3.17
C ASP A 3 -17.54 2.80 1.94
N VAL A 4 -16.74 2.88 0.88
CA VAL A 4 -16.97 2.13 -0.37
C VAL A 4 -15.72 1.42 -0.91
N VAL A 5 -14.59 1.51 -0.22
CA VAL A 5 -13.33 0.84 -0.61
C VAL A 5 -13.03 -0.24 0.41
N ALA A 6 -13.05 -1.51 -0.02
CA ALA A 6 -12.76 -2.65 0.87
C ALA A 6 -11.26 -2.85 1.13
N ALA A 7 -10.38 -2.54 0.16
CA ALA A 7 -8.94 -2.74 0.26
C ALA A 7 -8.18 -1.92 -0.79
N ALA A 8 -6.89 -1.66 -0.55
CA ALA A 8 -6.02 -1.00 -1.54
C ALA A 8 -4.64 -1.67 -1.65
N VAL A 9 -4.15 -1.80 -2.90
CA VAL A 9 -2.82 -2.36 -3.21
C VAL A 9 -2.09 -1.41 -4.17
N PRO A 10 -1.60 -0.24 -3.69
CA PRO A 10 -0.88 0.71 -4.53
C PRO A 10 0.48 0.13 -4.96
N VAL A 11 0.94 0.49 -6.17
CA VAL A 11 2.20 0.00 -6.74
C VAL A 11 3.05 1.18 -7.18
N GLY A 12 4.28 1.29 -6.67
CA GLY A 12 5.22 2.34 -7.09
C GLY A 12 4.80 3.77 -6.69
N GLY A 13 4.02 3.93 -5.60
CA GLY A 13 3.40 5.19 -5.21
C GLY A 13 3.89 5.75 -3.86
N LEU A 14 3.50 6.98 -3.56
CA LEU A 14 3.66 7.63 -2.26
C LEU A 14 2.50 8.59 -1.99
N LEU A 15 2.34 9.04 -0.74
CA LEU A 15 1.56 10.23 -0.43
C LEU A 15 2.53 11.41 -0.28
N PRO A 16 2.39 12.49 -1.06
CA PRO A 16 3.13 13.71 -0.81
C PRO A 16 2.64 14.35 0.50
N ASP A 17 3.49 15.12 1.17
CA ASP A 17 3.23 15.67 2.51
C ASP A 17 1.85 16.35 2.66
N PRO A 18 1.34 17.15 1.69
CA PRO A 18 0.01 17.75 1.80
C PRO A 18 -1.17 16.76 1.76
N LEU A 19 -0.92 15.50 1.39
CA LEU A 19 -1.90 14.43 1.33
C LEU A 19 -1.71 13.39 2.45
N LEU A 20 -0.76 13.60 3.36
CA LEU A 20 -0.70 12.80 4.57
C LEU A 20 -1.94 13.09 5.42
N PRO A 21 -2.67 12.06 5.88
CA PRO A 21 -3.86 12.28 6.69
C PRO A 21 -3.49 12.74 8.10
N ASP A 22 -4.21 13.70 8.64
CA ASP A 22 -4.09 14.09 10.06
C ASP A 22 -4.96 13.23 11.00
N LYS A 23 -5.93 12.48 10.43
CA LYS A 23 -6.89 11.65 11.15
C LYS A 23 -7.16 10.36 10.39
N LEU A 24 -7.39 9.28 11.13
CA LEU A 24 -7.89 8.05 10.54
C LEU A 24 -9.39 8.15 10.23
N PRO A 25 -9.86 7.50 9.16
CA PRO A 25 -11.28 7.19 9.02
C PRO A 25 -11.72 6.20 10.11
N SER A 26 -13.03 6.11 10.35
CA SER A 26 -13.60 5.20 11.36
C SER A 26 -13.29 3.73 11.08
N ASP A 27 -13.23 3.35 9.81
CA ASP A 27 -12.88 2.01 9.35
C ASP A 27 -11.87 2.14 8.18
N PRO A 28 -10.56 2.16 8.46
CA PRO A 28 -9.54 2.31 7.43
C PRO A 28 -9.35 1.01 6.65
N PRO A 29 -9.55 1.00 5.32
CA PRO A 29 -9.34 -0.22 4.54
C PRO A 29 -7.88 -0.65 4.56
N PRO A 30 -7.58 -1.96 4.60
CA PRO A 30 -6.21 -2.46 4.58
C PRO A 30 -5.45 -2.00 3.33
N ILE A 31 -4.21 -1.57 3.54
CA ILE A 31 -3.27 -1.15 2.50
C ILE A 31 -2.08 -2.09 2.47
N VAL A 32 -1.78 -2.61 1.28
CA VAL A 32 -0.54 -3.34 1.02
C VAL A 32 0.16 -2.69 -0.16
N ALA A 33 1.10 -1.80 0.12
CA ALA A 33 1.87 -1.13 -0.92
C ALA A 33 2.94 -2.09 -1.46
N LEU A 34 3.17 -2.06 -2.78
CA LEU A 34 4.24 -2.79 -3.45
C LEU A 34 5.23 -1.79 -4.04
N HIS A 35 6.53 -1.92 -3.76
CA HIS A 35 7.51 -0.95 -4.24
C HIS A 35 8.88 -1.56 -4.54
N GLY A 36 9.53 -1.09 -5.61
CA GLY A 36 10.88 -1.50 -5.96
C GLY A 36 11.93 -0.73 -5.16
N THR A 37 12.96 -1.41 -4.64
CA THR A 37 13.96 -0.74 -3.78
C THR A 37 14.87 0.22 -4.54
N GLU A 38 15.01 0.03 -5.85
CA GLU A 38 15.83 0.86 -6.74
C GLU A 38 14.99 1.87 -7.53
N ASP A 39 13.73 2.07 -7.16
CA ASP A 39 12.89 3.09 -7.76
C ASP A 39 13.44 4.49 -7.41
N ARG A 40 13.93 5.20 -8.43
CA ARG A 40 14.44 6.57 -8.33
C ARG A 40 13.44 7.62 -8.82
N THR A 41 12.36 7.20 -9.48
CA THR A 41 11.29 8.08 -9.95
C THR A 41 10.37 8.42 -8.78
N VAL A 42 9.92 7.39 -8.08
CA VAL A 42 9.22 7.49 -6.81
C VAL A 42 10.12 6.84 -5.77
N ALA A 43 11.01 7.65 -5.19
CA ALA A 43 12.06 7.18 -4.30
C ALA A 43 11.51 6.23 -3.21
N TYR A 44 12.04 5.00 -3.17
CA TYR A 44 11.60 3.94 -2.23
C TYR A 44 11.50 4.44 -0.78
N ASP A 45 12.46 5.23 -0.33
CA ASP A 45 12.46 5.78 1.03
C ASP A 45 11.27 6.71 1.32
N ARG A 46 10.75 7.43 0.31
CA ARG A 46 9.55 8.25 0.48
C ARG A 46 8.29 7.39 0.57
N ALA A 47 8.20 6.35 -0.24
CA ALA A 47 7.11 5.37 -0.16
C ALA A 47 7.11 4.65 1.19
N ARG A 48 8.27 4.20 1.67
CA ARG A 48 8.45 3.61 2.99
C ARG A 48 7.99 4.54 4.11
N ARG A 49 8.43 5.81 4.10
CA ARG A 49 7.99 6.82 5.09
C ARG A 49 6.48 7.04 5.07
N THR A 50 5.85 7.00 3.89
CA THR A 50 4.39 7.09 3.77
C THR A 50 3.72 5.94 4.52
N VAL A 51 4.10 4.70 4.23
CA VAL A 51 3.52 3.51 4.86
C VAL A 51 3.78 3.50 6.37
N GLU A 52 4.99 3.86 6.80
CA GLU A 52 5.33 3.98 8.22
C GLU A 52 4.52 5.04 8.95
N HIS A 53 4.22 6.17 8.29
CA HIS A 53 3.36 7.20 8.85
C HIS A 53 1.93 6.67 9.04
N LEU A 54 1.34 6.08 7.99
CA LEU A 54 0.00 5.49 8.05
C LEU A 54 -0.09 4.40 9.13
N SER A 55 0.90 3.49 9.18
CA SER A 55 0.96 2.43 10.17
C SER A 55 1.05 2.98 11.60
N ARG A 56 1.87 4.01 11.85
CA ARG A 56 1.99 4.67 13.16
C ARG A 56 0.70 5.34 13.63
N MET A 57 -0.15 5.77 12.69
CA MET A 57 -1.47 6.31 13.03
C MET A 57 -2.48 5.24 13.44
N GLY A 58 -2.19 3.95 13.17
CA GLY A 58 -3.10 2.83 13.37
C GLY A 58 -3.81 2.36 12.10
N TRP A 59 -3.44 2.89 10.93
CA TRP A 59 -3.96 2.37 9.65
C TRP A 59 -3.37 0.96 9.42
N PRO A 60 -4.16 -0.05 9.02
CA PRO A 60 -3.66 -1.37 8.60
C PRO A 60 -2.87 -1.30 7.28
N ALA A 61 -1.70 -0.68 7.32
CA ALA A 61 -0.84 -0.42 6.18
C ALA A 61 0.51 -1.15 6.33
N ARG A 62 0.93 -1.83 5.25
CA ARG A 62 2.27 -2.43 5.15
C ARG A 62 2.87 -2.26 3.76
N LEU A 63 4.19 -2.43 3.68
CA LEU A 63 4.97 -2.33 2.45
C LEU A 63 5.61 -3.68 2.14
N GLU A 64 5.43 -4.16 0.92
CA GLU A 64 6.16 -5.27 0.35
C GLU A 64 7.21 -4.72 -0.63
N SER A 65 8.47 -5.00 -0.33
CA SER A 65 9.61 -4.45 -1.07
C SER A 65 10.13 -5.46 -2.08
N PHE A 66 10.48 -4.97 -3.28
CA PHE A 66 11.02 -5.76 -4.38
C PHE A 66 12.48 -5.36 -4.62
N PRO A 67 13.46 -6.12 -4.09
CA PRO A 67 14.88 -5.79 -4.21
C PRO A 67 15.33 -5.68 -5.68
N GLY A 68 16.11 -4.65 -5.99
CA GLY A 68 16.69 -4.44 -7.33
C GLY A 68 15.71 -3.92 -8.38
N VAL A 69 14.43 -3.73 -8.04
CA VAL A 69 13.40 -3.25 -8.98
C VAL A 69 13.35 -1.73 -8.98
N GLY A 70 13.41 -1.13 -10.17
CA GLY A 70 13.22 0.32 -10.39
C GLY A 70 11.74 0.71 -10.54
N HIS A 71 11.46 1.80 -11.27
CA HIS A 71 10.08 2.26 -11.53
C HIS A 71 9.36 1.44 -12.61
N THR A 72 9.13 0.16 -12.34
CA THR A 72 8.49 -0.80 -13.26
C THR A 72 7.67 -1.82 -12.48
N ILE A 73 6.75 -2.52 -13.15
CA ILE A 73 5.95 -3.61 -12.56
C ILE A 73 6.38 -4.95 -13.20
N PRO A 74 7.41 -5.62 -12.68
CA PRO A 74 7.85 -6.91 -13.21
C PRO A 74 6.84 -8.03 -12.89
N LYS A 75 6.94 -9.16 -13.59
CA LYS A 75 6.04 -10.32 -13.42
C LYS A 75 5.86 -10.76 -11.96
N PRO A 76 6.91 -10.83 -11.10
CA PRO A 76 6.75 -11.18 -9.69
C PRO A 76 5.87 -10.18 -8.92
N MET A 77 6.07 -8.87 -9.14
CA MET A 77 5.27 -7.81 -8.51
C MET A 77 3.82 -7.84 -8.98
N HIS A 78 3.58 -8.05 -10.28
CA HIS A 78 2.21 -8.21 -10.79
C HIS A 78 1.49 -9.43 -10.19
N ARG A 79 2.22 -10.55 -9.99
CA ARG A 79 1.67 -11.73 -9.32
C ARG A 79 1.33 -11.44 -7.86
N ALA A 80 2.25 -10.79 -7.13
CA ALA A 80 2.03 -10.37 -5.75
C ALA A 80 0.81 -9.46 -5.65
N TRP A 81 0.69 -8.46 -6.54
CA TRP A 81 -0.49 -7.58 -6.60
C TRP A 81 -1.80 -8.36 -6.70
N ARG A 82 -1.91 -9.32 -7.63
CA ARG A 82 -3.13 -10.14 -7.79
C ARG A 82 -3.42 -11.01 -6.56
N THR A 83 -2.40 -11.66 -6.02
CA THR A 83 -2.55 -12.55 -4.86
C THR A 83 -2.95 -11.75 -3.62
N THR A 84 -2.29 -10.63 -3.37
CA THR A 84 -2.56 -9.72 -2.25
C THR A 84 -3.96 -9.13 -2.34
N LEU A 85 -4.37 -8.62 -3.50
CA LEU A 85 -5.72 -8.07 -3.67
C LEU A 85 -6.79 -9.12 -3.38
N ARG A 86 -6.63 -10.34 -3.90
CA ARG A 86 -7.54 -11.45 -3.63
C ARG A 86 -7.64 -11.76 -2.14
N ALA A 87 -6.50 -11.92 -1.47
CA ALA A 87 -6.45 -12.25 -0.05
C ALA A 87 -7.10 -11.17 0.83
N LEU A 88 -6.89 -9.88 0.49
CA LEU A 88 -7.55 -8.78 1.19
C LEU A 88 -9.06 -8.82 1.02
N LEU A 89 -9.56 -9.04 -0.21
CA LEU A 89 -11.00 -9.12 -0.47
C LEU A 89 -11.66 -10.33 0.23
N GLU A 90 -10.98 -11.48 0.26
CA GLU A 90 -11.45 -12.67 0.98
C GLU A 90 -11.49 -12.43 2.49
N SER A 91 -10.53 -11.70 3.04
CA SER A 91 -10.49 -11.34 4.47
C SER A 91 -11.59 -10.36 4.85
N THR A 92 -11.92 -9.40 3.97
CA THR A 92 -13.01 -8.43 4.22
C THR A 92 -14.40 -9.03 4.06
N ALA A 93 -14.55 -10.12 3.31
CA ALA A 93 -15.83 -10.82 3.15
C ALA A 93 -16.15 -11.77 4.31
N GLY A 94 -15.20 -11.97 5.24
CA GLY A 94 -15.29 -12.91 6.36
C GLY A 94 -15.84 -12.32 7.67
N ASP A 95 -16.10 -11.01 7.75
CA ASP A 95 -16.73 -10.38 8.91
C ASP A 95 -18.27 -10.34 8.72
N PRO A 96 -19.05 -11.03 9.57
CA PRO A 96 -20.53 -11.02 9.54
C PRO A 96 -21.15 -9.72 10.06
#